data_AF-A0A256I2R5-F1
#
_entry.id   AF-A0A256I2R5-F1
#
_cell.length_a   1.000
_cell.length_b   1.000
_cell.length_c   1.000
_cell.angle_alpha   90.00
_cell.angle_beta   90.00
_cell.angle_gamma   90.00
#
_symmetry.space_group_name_H-M   'P 1'
#
loop_
_entity.id
_entity.type
_entity.pdbx_description
1 polymer ?
#
loop_
_entity_poly.entity_id
_entity_poly.type
_entity_poly.pdbx_seq_one_letter_code
_entity_poly.pdbx_strand_id
1 'polypeptide(L)'
;MAVYVALFVLIAGGAGVLTATADSPEIGFDNPDFEVSQNDRIEVDGEEWTVAEITEVESGGGGGHGGGGGAETSIVATLERNVTADQSETWANESTVQLDDREWRVEITGDDPNSFTLVEVPDRQAILENDPQADNETVQRDDGEYVVVTEDGESTLVPAGEYFPAPEERAYAAGDSLEYGDQSVTVDNVTADQAVLAWEATETESIEIEQHSRVTIGETEFVAHFADASTLQLSSDIEGYEAQVAQIDQFQQYSSGLTRVLVLAFLSSLLLLGAAFIPSRY
;
A
#
# COMPACT_ATOMS: atom_id res chain seq x y z
N MET A 1 -36.33 -9.90 58.76
CA MET A 1 -35.45 -10.56 57.76
C MET A 1 -36.17 -10.75 56.41
N ALA A 2 -37.37 -11.33 56.36
CA ALA A 2 -38.13 -11.53 55.11
C ALA A 2 -38.36 -10.26 54.27
N VAL A 3 -38.59 -9.11 54.89
CA VAL A 3 -38.79 -7.82 54.20
C VAL A 3 -37.54 -7.38 53.43
N TYR A 4 -36.35 -7.60 53.98
CA TYR A 4 -35.09 -7.23 53.32
C TYR A 4 -34.75 -8.17 52.18
N VAL A 5 -35.00 -9.48 52.33
CA VAL A 5 -34.85 -10.46 51.24
C VAL A 5 -35.82 -10.14 50.09
N ALA A 6 -37.09 -9.82 50.39
CA ALA A 6 -38.04 -9.40 49.38
C ALA A 6 -37.63 -8.11 48.65
N LEU A 7 -37.06 -7.14 49.38
CA LEU A 7 -36.51 -5.91 48.79
C LEU A 7 -35.34 -6.19 47.83
N PHE A 8 -34.38 -7.04 48.22
CA PHE A 8 -33.25 -7.38 47.36
C PHE A 8 -33.67 -8.17 46.11
N VAL A 9 -34.66 -9.06 46.24
CA VAL A 9 -35.23 -9.79 45.09
C VAL A 9 -35.96 -8.85 44.13
N LEU A 10 -36.71 -7.86 44.64
CA LEU A 10 -37.36 -6.85 43.80
C LEU A 10 -36.35 -5.95 43.06
N ILE A 11 -35.27 -5.54 43.73
CA ILE A 11 -34.19 -4.75 43.11
C ILE A 11 -33.47 -5.58 42.04
N ALA A 12 -33.16 -6.85 42.32
CA ALA A 12 -32.54 -7.75 41.34
C ALA A 12 -33.46 -8.04 40.15
N GLY A 13 -34.76 -8.23 40.38
CA GLY A 13 -35.76 -8.43 39.33
C GLY A 13 -35.94 -7.21 38.44
N GLY A 14 -36.02 -6.01 39.02
CA GLY A 14 -36.10 -4.74 38.29
C GLY A 14 -34.85 -4.48 37.44
N ALA A 15 -33.66 -4.71 38.01
CA ALA A 15 -32.40 -4.59 37.29
C ALA A 15 -32.30 -5.59 36.11
N GLY A 16 -32.67 -6.85 36.33
CA GLY A 16 -32.61 -7.88 35.29
C GLY A 16 -33.49 -7.58 34.07
N VAL A 17 -34.68 -7.02 34.28
CA VAL A 17 -35.58 -6.63 33.18
C VAL A 17 -35.01 -5.44 32.40
N LEU A 18 -34.47 -4.43 33.09
CA LEU A 18 -33.91 -3.24 32.44
C LEU A 18 -32.68 -3.56 31.57
N THR A 19 -31.82 -4.49 31.98
CA THR A 19 -30.70 -4.94 31.14
C THR A 19 -31.18 -5.76 29.94
N ALA A 20 -32.19 -6.62 30.12
CA ALA A 20 -32.60 -7.55 29.08
C ALA A 20 -33.39 -6.89 27.93
N THR A 21 -33.98 -5.72 28.15
CA THR A 21 -34.81 -5.02 27.15
C THR A 21 -34.18 -3.74 26.62
N ALA A 22 -32.97 -3.39 27.07
CA ALA A 22 -32.30 -2.20 26.57
C ALA A 22 -31.53 -2.56 25.29
N ASP A 23 -31.90 -1.93 24.18
CA ASP A 23 -31.12 -1.99 22.95
C ASP A 23 -29.76 -1.32 23.19
N SER A 24 -28.69 -1.99 22.80
CA SER A 24 -27.34 -1.44 22.93
C SER A 24 -27.17 -0.36 21.84
N PRO A 25 -26.66 0.83 22.18
CA PRO A 25 -26.29 1.80 21.16
C PRO A 25 -25.18 1.22 20.29
N GLU A 26 -25.27 1.46 18.99
CA GLU A 26 -24.29 1.05 17.98
C GLU A 26 -23.88 2.29 17.19
N ILE A 27 -22.65 2.28 16.66
CA ILE A 27 -22.19 3.36 15.77
C ILE A 27 -22.82 3.13 14.41
N GLY A 28 -23.57 4.11 13.93
CA GLY A 28 -24.09 4.16 12.57
C GLY A 28 -24.05 5.59 12.04
N PHE A 29 -23.93 5.73 10.73
CA PHE A 29 -24.05 7.01 10.05
C PHE A 29 -25.38 7.03 9.29
N ASP A 30 -26.36 7.76 9.81
CA ASP A 30 -27.70 7.87 9.20
C ASP A 30 -27.67 8.69 7.89
N ASN A 31 -26.72 9.63 7.78
CA ASN A 31 -26.48 10.46 6.59
C ASN A 31 -24.96 10.63 6.41
N PRO A 32 -24.24 9.59 5.96
CA PRO A 32 -22.82 9.74 5.66
C PRO A 32 -22.64 10.70 4.47
N ASP A 33 -21.49 11.36 4.40
CA ASP A 33 -21.14 12.16 3.23
C ASP A 33 -20.97 11.28 2.00
N PHE A 34 -20.39 10.09 2.20
CA PHE A 34 -20.25 9.06 1.16
C PHE A 34 -20.69 7.71 1.68
N GLU A 35 -21.42 6.96 0.85
CA GLU A 35 -21.70 5.54 1.00
C GLU A 35 -21.31 4.88 -0.31
N VAL A 36 -20.27 4.05 -0.29
CA VAL A 36 -19.60 3.54 -1.48
C VAL A 36 -19.18 2.08 -1.34
N SER A 37 -19.21 1.37 -2.47
CA SER A 37 -18.73 0.00 -2.62
C SER A 37 -17.46 -0.05 -3.46
N GLN A 38 -16.85 -1.23 -3.56
CA GLN A 38 -15.69 -1.44 -4.43
C GLN A 38 -15.97 -0.97 -5.87
N ASN A 39 -15.01 -0.26 -6.45
CA ASN A 39 -15.01 0.41 -7.76
C ASN A 39 -15.88 1.67 -7.86
N ASP A 40 -16.59 2.05 -6.80
CA ASP A 40 -17.24 3.36 -6.76
C ASP A 40 -16.21 4.46 -6.61
N ARG A 41 -16.63 5.69 -6.92
CA ARG A 41 -15.80 6.88 -6.88
C ARG A 41 -16.37 7.91 -5.93
N ILE A 42 -15.47 8.60 -5.24
CA ILE A 42 -15.79 9.77 -4.42
C ILE A 42 -15.01 10.97 -4.95
N GLU A 43 -15.62 12.15 -4.85
CA GLU A 43 -14.96 13.41 -5.17
C GLU A 43 -14.86 14.23 -3.88
N VAL A 44 -13.65 14.53 -3.46
CA VAL A 44 -13.36 15.31 -2.26
C VAL A 44 -12.45 16.47 -2.66
N ASP A 45 -12.84 17.70 -2.35
CA ASP A 45 -12.06 18.90 -2.67
C ASP A 45 -11.66 19.04 -4.16
N GLY A 46 -12.45 18.45 -5.07
CA GLY A 46 -12.21 18.43 -6.52
C GLY A 46 -11.27 17.31 -6.99
N GLU A 47 -10.88 16.40 -6.10
CA GLU A 47 -10.02 15.26 -6.37
C GLU A 47 -10.87 13.97 -6.41
N GLU A 48 -10.81 13.23 -7.53
CA GLU A 48 -11.53 11.96 -7.70
C GLU A 48 -10.70 10.80 -7.15
N TRP A 49 -11.29 10.01 -6.25
CA TRP A 49 -10.73 8.79 -5.68
C TRP A 49 -11.62 7.60 -6.02
N THR A 50 -11.01 6.43 -6.27
CA THR A 50 -11.71 5.17 -6.51
C THR A 50 -11.55 4.25 -5.31
N VAL A 51 -12.62 3.59 -4.87
CA VAL A 51 -12.53 2.49 -3.89
C VAL A 51 -11.96 1.27 -4.58
N ALA A 52 -10.65 1.07 -4.51
CA ALA A 52 -9.97 -0.02 -5.20
C ALA A 52 -10.34 -1.39 -4.61
N GLU A 53 -10.38 -1.48 -3.28
CA GLU A 53 -10.65 -2.72 -2.58
C GLU A 53 -11.38 -2.48 -1.26
N ILE A 54 -12.24 -3.43 -0.89
CA ILE A 54 -12.76 -3.62 0.47
C ILE A 54 -12.55 -5.10 0.78
N THR A 55 -11.76 -5.41 1.82
CA THR A 55 -11.39 -6.78 2.16
C THR A 55 -11.46 -7.04 3.65
N GLU A 56 -11.77 -8.29 3.99
CA GLU A 56 -11.68 -8.82 5.35
C GLU A 56 -10.26 -9.31 5.62
N VAL A 57 -9.63 -8.78 6.66
CA VAL A 57 -8.29 -9.11 7.13
C VAL A 57 -8.39 -9.82 8.48
N GLU A 58 -7.86 -11.04 8.57
CA GLU A 58 -7.77 -11.76 9.84
C GLU A 58 -6.54 -11.28 10.62
N SER A 59 -6.75 -10.72 11.82
CA SER A 59 -5.63 -10.46 12.72
C SER A 59 -5.07 -11.77 13.26
N GLY A 60 -3.81 -12.07 12.92
CA GLY A 60 -3.10 -13.28 13.33
C GLY A 60 -2.98 -13.41 14.85
N GLY A 61 -3.74 -14.35 15.43
CA GLY A 61 -3.75 -14.63 16.86
C GLY A 61 -2.39 -15.08 17.40
N GLY A 62 -1.74 -14.21 18.17
CA GLY A 62 -0.55 -14.53 18.96
C GLY A 62 -0.87 -15.61 20.00
N GLY A 63 -0.28 -16.79 19.82
CA GLY A 63 -0.47 -17.94 20.72
C GLY A 63 0.03 -17.68 22.14
N GLY A 64 -0.77 -18.08 23.13
CA GLY A 64 -0.33 -18.10 24.52
C GLY A 64 -1.45 -18.28 25.53
N HIS A 65 -1.74 -19.54 25.85
CA HIS A 65 -2.50 -20.01 27.03
C HIS A 65 -4.02 -19.71 27.08
N GLY A 66 -4.79 -20.62 26.46
CA GLY A 66 -6.01 -21.16 27.06
C GLY A 66 -7.15 -20.19 27.39
N GLY A 67 -7.64 -19.47 26.39
CA GLY A 67 -8.94 -18.80 26.39
C GLY A 67 -9.31 -18.52 24.95
N GLY A 68 -10.54 -18.82 24.52
CA GLY A 68 -10.95 -18.80 23.12
C GLY A 68 -10.88 -17.42 22.47
N GLY A 69 -9.70 -17.03 21.98
CA GLY A 69 -9.53 -15.93 21.05
C GLY A 69 -9.86 -16.44 19.65
N GLY A 70 -11.04 -16.10 19.15
CA GLY A 70 -11.31 -16.18 17.71
C GLY A 70 -10.37 -15.23 16.98
N ALA A 71 -10.03 -15.54 15.74
CA ALA A 71 -9.43 -14.55 14.86
C ALA A 71 -10.41 -13.36 14.78
N GLU A 72 -9.93 -12.16 15.09
CA GLU A 72 -10.71 -10.94 14.88
C GLU A 72 -10.56 -10.58 13.40
N THR A 73 -11.64 -10.78 12.64
CA THR A 73 -11.74 -10.31 11.26
C THR A 73 -12.01 -8.81 11.29
N SER A 74 -11.12 -8.03 10.69
CA SER A 74 -11.27 -6.59 10.50
C SER A 74 -11.55 -6.30 9.02
N ILE A 75 -12.34 -5.28 8.71
CA ILE A 75 -12.55 -4.84 7.32
C ILE A 75 -11.62 -3.67 7.05
N VAL A 76 -10.94 -3.70 5.92
CA VAL A 76 -10.04 -2.66 5.42
C VAL A 76 -10.47 -2.28 4.01
N ALA A 77 -10.43 -0.99 3.68
CA ALA A 77 -10.62 -0.50 2.32
C ALA A 77 -9.41 0.30 1.85
N THR A 78 -9.22 0.33 0.53
CA THR A 78 -8.17 1.12 -0.12
C THR A 78 -8.82 2.10 -1.08
N LEU A 79 -8.59 3.39 -0.86
CA LEU A 79 -8.86 4.43 -1.86
C LEU A 79 -7.62 4.64 -2.70
N GLU A 80 -7.79 4.75 -4.01
CA GLU A 80 -6.71 5.02 -4.95
C GLU A 80 -7.06 6.18 -5.88
N ARG A 81 -6.05 6.95 -6.25
CA ARG A 81 -6.13 7.90 -7.35
C ARG A 81 -4.86 7.88 -8.18
N ASN A 82 -4.99 8.19 -9.45
CA ASN A 82 -3.85 8.37 -10.33
C ASN A 82 -3.50 9.86 -10.40
N VAL A 83 -2.24 10.18 -10.13
CA VAL A 83 -1.68 11.54 -10.22
C VAL A 83 -0.57 11.57 -11.25
N THR A 84 -0.40 12.72 -11.90
CA THR A 84 0.74 12.96 -12.78
C THR A 84 1.89 13.48 -11.92
N ALA A 85 3.06 12.84 -12.04
CA ALA A 85 4.28 13.22 -11.34
C ALA A 85 5.40 13.48 -12.34
N ASP A 86 6.16 14.55 -12.12
CA ASP A 86 7.37 14.86 -12.88
C ASP A 86 8.51 13.95 -12.42
N GLN A 87 9.03 13.17 -13.35
CA GLN A 87 10.16 12.27 -13.15
C GLN A 87 11.37 12.77 -13.92
N SER A 88 12.57 12.42 -13.43
CA SER A 88 13.81 12.71 -14.12
C SER A 88 14.85 11.63 -13.91
N GLU A 89 15.74 11.48 -14.88
CA GLU A 89 16.88 10.59 -14.84
C GLU A 89 18.12 11.33 -15.34
N THR A 90 19.27 11.00 -14.76
CA THR A 90 20.55 11.59 -15.14
C THR A 90 21.46 10.53 -15.74
N TRP A 91 21.92 10.81 -16.96
CA TRP A 91 22.87 9.99 -17.69
C TRP A 91 24.23 10.68 -17.67
N ALA A 92 25.20 10.08 -16.98
CA ALA A 92 26.54 10.62 -16.88
C ALA A 92 27.30 10.45 -18.21
N ASN A 93 28.20 11.38 -18.51
CA ASN A 93 29.11 11.25 -19.65
C ASN A 93 29.97 9.99 -19.50
N GLU A 94 30.21 9.30 -20.62
CA GLU A 94 30.91 8.02 -20.75
C GLU A 94 30.24 6.83 -20.02
N SER A 95 29.08 7.02 -19.41
CA SER A 95 28.32 5.93 -18.79
C SER A 95 27.62 5.06 -19.84
N THR A 96 27.34 3.81 -19.48
CA THR A 96 26.51 2.91 -20.29
C THR A 96 25.09 2.89 -19.74
N VAL A 97 24.11 3.05 -20.63
CA VAL A 97 22.68 2.99 -20.34
C VAL A 97 22.03 1.90 -21.19
N GLN A 98 20.91 1.35 -20.73
CA GLN A 98 20.15 0.35 -21.47
C GLN A 98 18.96 1.02 -22.15
N LEU A 99 18.83 0.83 -23.46
CA LEU A 99 17.75 1.37 -24.27
C LEU A 99 17.41 0.40 -25.41
N ASP A 100 16.11 0.09 -25.59
CA ASP A 100 15.61 -0.88 -26.58
C ASP A 100 16.31 -2.25 -26.48
N ASP A 101 16.48 -2.76 -25.26
CA ASP A 101 17.23 -4.00 -24.95
C ASP A 101 18.70 -4.00 -25.39
N ARG A 102 19.25 -2.84 -25.78
CA ARG A 102 20.65 -2.65 -26.19
C ARG A 102 21.40 -1.74 -25.23
N GLU A 103 22.71 -1.93 -25.17
CA GLU A 103 23.60 -1.07 -24.39
C GLU A 103 24.10 0.09 -25.24
N TRP A 104 24.10 1.28 -24.66
CA TRP A 104 24.55 2.51 -25.30
C TRP A 104 25.49 3.27 -24.37
N ARG A 105 26.63 3.70 -24.89
CA ARG A 105 27.50 4.66 -24.21
C ARG A 105 27.00 6.07 -24.49
N VAL A 106 26.91 6.86 -23.43
CA VAL A 106 26.60 8.28 -23.50
C VAL A 106 27.90 9.03 -23.77
N GLU A 107 27.96 9.79 -24.87
CA GLU A 107 29.10 10.63 -25.20
C GLU A 107 28.69 12.10 -25.29
N ILE A 108 29.29 12.92 -24.44
CA ILE A 108 29.10 14.37 -24.41
C ILE A 108 30.43 15.04 -24.71
N THR A 109 30.44 15.95 -25.68
CA THR A 109 31.65 16.61 -26.17
C THR A 109 31.49 18.12 -26.23
N GLY A 110 32.59 18.85 -25.97
CA GLY A 110 32.62 20.31 -25.94
C GLY A 110 32.53 20.89 -24.52
N ASP A 111 32.95 22.16 -24.37
CA ASP A 111 33.01 22.84 -23.06
C ASP A 111 31.63 23.32 -22.56
N ASP A 112 30.72 23.66 -23.48
CA ASP A 112 29.32 24.04 -23.21
C ASP A 112 28.38 23.22 -24.12
N PRO A 113 28.27 21.90 -23.90
CA PRO A 113 27.46 21.05 -24.74
C PRO A 113 25.97 21.33 -24.53
N ASN A 114 25.20 21.19 -25.60
CA ASN A 114 23.74 21.21 -25.57
C ASN A 114 23.14 19.92 -26.16
N SER A 115 23.98 18.92 -26.41
CA SER A 115 23.64 17.66 -27.04
C SER A 115 24.56 16.54 -26.56
N PHE A 116 24.07 15.31 -26.62
CA PHE A 116 24.83 14.09 -26.40
C PHE A 116 24.59 13.11 -27.54
N THR A 117 25.52 12.15 -27.69
CA THR A 117 25.40 11.04 -28.63
C THR A 117 25.33 9.74 -27.84
N LEU A 118 24.34 8.91 -28.13
CA LEU A 118 24.35 7.50 -27.75
C LEU A 118 25.13 6.72 -28.81
N VAL A 119 26.18 6.04 -28.38
CA VAL A 119 27.00 5.15 -29.22
C VAL A 119 26.72 3.72 -28.79
N GLU A 120 26.25 2.88 -29.70
CA GLU A 120 25.93 1.48 -29.40
C GLU A 120 27.17 0.75 -28.84
N VAL A 121 26.94 -0.13 -27.87
CA VAL A 121 27.95 -1.07 -27.37
C VAL A 121 27.54 -2.46 -27.85
N PRO A 122 28.06 -2.94 -29.01
CA PRO A 122 27.67 -4.23 -29.54
C PRO A 122 28.09 -5.37 -28.60
N ASP A 123 27.18 -6.31 -28.36
CA ASP A 123 27.50 -7.57 -27.67
C ASP A 123 28.30 -8.48 -28.61
N ARG A 124 29.61 -8.24 -28.64
CA ARG A 124 30.55 -9.00 -29.46
C ARG A 124 30.54 -10.48 -29.11
N GLN A 125 30.31 -10.82 -27.85
CA GLN A 125 30.27 -12.21 -27.41
C GLN A 125 29.06 -12.92 -28.01
N ALA A 126 27.87 -12.32 -27.93
CA ALA A 126 26.68 -12.88 -28.56
C ALA A 126 26.82 -13.00 -30.08
N ILE A 127 27.51 -12.07 -30.74
CA ILE A 127 27.78 -12.16 -32.19
C ILE A 127 28.64 -13.40 -32.50
N LEU A 128 29.73 -13.61 -31.76
CA LEU A 128 30.61 -14.77 -31.95
C LEU A 128 29.90 -16.09 -31.63
N GLU A 129 29.10 -16.14 -30.57
CA GLU A 129 28.35 -17.35 -30.18
C GLU A 129 27.29 -17.77 -31.20
N ASN A 130 26.74 -16.80 -31.94
CA ASN A 130 25.76 -17.06 -32.99
C ASN A 130 26.39 -17.48 -34.32
N ASP A 131 27.71 -17.35 -34.49
CA ASP A 131 28.45 -17.76 -35.67
C ASP A 131 29.21 -19.08 -35.41
N PRO A 132 28.72 -20.24 -35.90
CA PRO A 132 29.38 -21.52 -35.68
C PRO A 132 30.72 -21.67 -36.40
N GLN A 133 31.07 -20.76 -37.32
CA GLN A 133 32.35 -20.76 -38.02
C GLN A 133 33.39 -19.90 -37.30
N ALA A 134 32.98 -18.98 -36.44
CA ALA A 134 33.89 -18.14 -35.68
C ALA A 134 34.35 -18.84 -34.39
N ASP A 135 35.61 -18.62 -34.03
CA ASP A 135 36.08 -18.92 -32.68
C ASP A 135 35.37 -17.96 -31.71
N ASN A 136 34.94 -18.48 -30.56
CA ASN A 136 34.18 -17.72 -29.57
C ASN A 136 35.05 -16.74 -28.73
N GLU A 137 36.14 -16.25 -29.32
CA GLU A 137 37.07 -15.30 -28.74
C GLU A 137 37.82 -14.54 -29.85
N THR A 138 38.30 -13.34 -29.52
CA THR A 138 39.19 -12.58 -30.41
C THR A 138 40.66 -12.89 -30.11
N VAL A 139 41.51 -12.72 -31.12
CA VAL A 139 42.96 -12.87 -31.00
C VAL A 139 43.67 -11.54 -31.27
N GLN A 140 44.57 -11.16 -30.36
CA GLN A 140 45.40 -9.98 -30.53
C GLN A 140 46.69 -10.31 -31.29
N ARG A 141 47.02 -9.51 -32.31
CA ARG A 141 48.28 -9.53 -33.08
C ARG A 141 48.94 -8.15 -33.04
N ASP A 142 50.20 -8.07 -33.51
CA ASP A 142 50.98 -6.82 -33.52
C ASP A 142 50.31 -5.69 -34.32
N ASP A 143 49.45 -6.03 -35.28
CA ASP A 143 48.77 -5.12 -36.20
C ASP A 143 47.27 -4.93 -35.91
N GLY A 144 46.69 -5.62 -34.92
CA GLY A 144 45.28 -5.44 -34.56
C GLY A 144 44.62 -6.59 -33.82
N GLU A 145 43.32 -6.47 -33.60
CA GLU A 145 42.43 -7.53 -33.08
C GLU A 145 41.75 -8.24 -34.24
N TYR A 146 41.66 -9.57 -34.17
CA TYR A 146 41.09 -10.41 -35.23
C TYR A 146 40.13 -11.44 -34.66
N VAL A 147 39.17 -11.88 -35.47
CA VAL A 147 38.35 -13.06 -35.24
C VAL A 147 38.86 -14.18 -36.12
N VAL A 148 39.00 -15.38 -35.56
CA VAL A 148 39.37 -16.57 -36.34
C VAL A 148 38.08 -17.17 -36.89
N VAL A 149 37.98 -17.27 -38.21
CA VAL A 149 36.82 -17.89 -38.88
C VAL A 149 37.29 -19.13 -39.63
N THR A 150 36.68 -20.27 -39.35
CA THR A 150 37.00 -21.57 -39.96
C THR A 150 35.90 -22.02 -40.89
N GLU A 151 36.21 -22.03 -42.19
CA GLU A 151 35.30 -22.47 -43.25
C GLU A 151 35.91 -23.67 -43.98
N ASP A 152 35.15 -24.74 -44.19
CA ASP A 152 35.60 -25.96 -44.89
C ASP A 152 36.92 -26.57 -44.36
N GLY A 153 37.24 -26.32 -43.08
CA GLY A 153 38.46 -26.80 -42.42
C GLY A 153 39.68 -25.91 -42.60
N GLU A 154 39.54 -24.74 -43.22
CA GLU A 154 40.58 -23.71 -43.34
C GLU A 154 40.25 -22.51 -42.45
N SER A 155 41.18 -22.14 -41.57
CA SER A 155 41.01 -20.98 -40.68
C SER A 155 41.63 -19.72 -41.28
N THR A 156 40.88 -18.63 -41.25
CA THR A 156 41.27 -17.31 -41.71
C THR A 156 41.18 -16.29 -40.57
N LEU A 157 41.98 -15.23 -40.63
CA LEU A 157 41.93 -14.13 -39.68
C LEU A 157 41.17 -12.96 -40.32
N VAL A 158 40.01 -12.62 -39.75
CA VAL A 158 39.22 -11.48 -40.15
C VAL A 158 39.46 -10.34 -39.17
N PRO A 159 39.84 -9.13 -39.61
CA PRO A 159 39.99 -7.98 -38.72
C PRO A 159 38.70 -7.72 -37.92
N ALA A 160 38.80 -7.44 -36.63
CA ALA A 160 37.63 -7.25 -35.76
C ALA A 160 36.70 -6.12 -36.26
N GLY A 161 37.26 -5.04 -36.83
CA GLY A 161 36.47 -3.95 -37.41
C GLY A 161 35.78 -4.28 -38.74
N GLU A 162 36.14 -5.40 -39.38
CA GLU A 162 35.44 -5.94 -40.55
C GLU A 162 34.43 -7.01 -40.14
N TYR A 163 34.73 -7.77 -39.09
CA TYR A 163 33.87 -8.83 -38.58
C TYR A 163 32.67 -8.29 -37.77
N PHE A 164 32.92 -7.41 -36.80
CA PHE A 164 31.86 -6.82 -35.99
C PHE A 164 31.19 -5.65 -36.71
N PRO A 165 29.87 -5.49 -36.59
CA PRO A 165 29.18 -4.33 -37.15
C PRO A 165 29.72 -3.04 -36.53
N ALA A 166 29.74 -1.98 -37.34
CA ALA A 166 30.04 -0.64 -36.83
C ALA A 166 28.92 -0.22 -35.85
N PRO A 167 29.25 0.35 -34.68
CA PRO A 167 28.26 0.84 -33.74
C PRO A 167 27.28 1.83 -34.37
N GLU A 168 26.00 1.70 -34.05
CA GLU A 168 25.01 2.72 -34.35
C GLU A 168 25.25 3.97 -33.47
N GLU A 169 25.01 5.16 -34.01
CA GLU A 169 25.09 6.44 -33.27
C GLU A 169 23.77 7.19 -33.36
N ARG A 170 23.30 7.72 -32.22
CA ARG A 170 22.08 8.55 -32.14
C ARG A 170 22.36 9.82 -31.37
N ALA A 171 22.21 10.98 -32.01
CA ALA A 171 22.43 12.27 -31.37
C ALA A 171 21.12 12.91 -30.93
N TYR A 172 21.12 13.49 -29.73
CA TYR A 172 19.98 14.21 -29.14
C TYR A 172 20.45 15.53 -28.53
N ALA A 173 19.68 16.59 -28.71
CA ALA A 173 19.87 17.89 -28.10
C ALA A 173 18.86 18.15 -26.99
N ALA A 174 19.15 19.14 -26.12
CA ALA A 174 18.17 19.63 -25.16
C ALA A 174 16.87 20.08 -25.87
N GLY A 175 15.74 19.56 -25.40
CA GLY A 175 14.41 19.72 -25.99
C GLY A 175 13.99 18.60 -26.95
N ASP A 176 14.89 17.70 -27.35
CA ASP A 176 14.51 16.53 -28.15
C ASP A 176 13.82 15.49 -27.27
N SER A 177 12.94 14.69 -27.89
CA SER A 177 12.30 13.55 -27.24
C SER A 177 12.87 12.23 -27.77
N LEU A 178 12.98 11.25 -26.88
CA LEU A 178 13.40 9.89 -27.19
C LEU A 178 12.49 8.88 -26.46
N GLU A 179 12.34 7.70 -27.04
CA GLU A 179 11.62 6.61 -26.39
C GLU A 179 12.55 5.95 -25.36
N TYR A 180 12.04 5.68 -24.16
CA TYR A 180 12.77 5.03 -23.07
C TYR A 180 11.87 4.00 -22.39
N GLY A 181 11.96 2.74 -22.84
CA GLY A 181 10.99 1.71 -22.47
C GLY A 181 9.63 2.00 -23.13
N ASP A 182 8.55 2.00 -22.33
CA ASP A 182 7.18 2.25 -22.82
C ASP A 182 6.75 3.72 -22.76
N GLN A 183 7.70 4.63 -22.51
CA GLN A 183 7.44 6.07 -22.30
C GLN A 183 8.33 6.93 -23.18
N SER A 184 7.79 8.08 -23.60
CA SER A 184 8.53 9.11 -24.32
C SER A 184 9.09 10.11 -23.32
N VAL A 185 10.41 10.30 -23.31
CA VAL A 185 11.11 11.19 -22.39
C VAL A 185 11.74 12.35 -23.16
N THR A 186 11.87 13.50 -22.53
CA THR A 186 12.46 14.70 -23.14
C THR A 186 13.82 14.98 -22.52
N VAL A 187 14.79 15.35 -23.35
CA VAL A 187 16.09 15.84 -22.87
C VAL A 187 15.88 17.23 -22.27
N ASP A 188 15.88 17.34 -20.94
CA ASP A 188 15.68 18.61 -20.26
C ASP A 188 16.93 19.49 -20.36
N ASN A 189 18.10 18.92 -20.06
CA ASN A 189 19.35 19.65 -20.04
C ASN A 189 20.55 18.76 -20.37
N VAL A 190 21.58 19.36 -20.97
CA VAL A 190 22.86 18.69 -21.23
C VAL A 190 23.99 19.58 -20.71
N THR A 191 24.94 18.97 -20.03
CA THR A 191 26.16 19.59 -19.49
C THR A 191 27.36 18.71 -19.82
N ALA A 192 28.58 19.20 -19.65
CA ALA A 192 29.80 18.42 -19.94
C ALA A 192 29.89 17.08 -19.19
N ASP A 193 29.26 17.01 -18.01
CA ASP A 193 29.32 15.84 -17.14
C ASP A 193 28.11 14.90 -17.30
N GLN A 194 26.97 15.41 -17.75
CA GLN A 194 25.72 14.65 -17.76
C GLN A 194 24.63 15.24 -18.67
N ALA A 195 23.75 14.36 -19.16
CA ALA A 195 22.46 14.68 -19.73
C ALA A 195 21.34 14.35 -18.72
N VAL A 196 20.33 15.21 -18.65
CA VAL A 196 19.14 15.04 -17.80
C VAL A 196 17.94 14.80 -18.70
N LEU A 197 17.25 13.69 -18.46
CA LEU A 197 15.99 13.35 -19.09
C LEU A 197 14.87 13.64 -18.11
N ALA A 198 13.75 14.14 -18.61
CA ALA A 198 12.55 14.43 -17.83
C ALA A 198 11.31 13.91 -18.56
N TRP A 199 10.34 13.41 -17.80
CA TRP A 199 9.07 12.93 -18.32
C TRP A 199 7.99 12.99 -17.24
N GLU A 200 6.74 13.00 -17.67
CA GLU A 200 5.59 12.86 -16.78
C GLU A 200 5.23 11.37 -16.67
N ALA A 201 5.15 10.87 -15.44
CA ALA A 201 4.68 9.52 -15.14
C ALA A 201 3.31 9.58 -14.44
N THR A 202 2.53 8.51 -14.58
CA THR A 202 1.34 8.31 -13.75
C THR A 202 1.73 7.53 -12.51
N GLU A 203 1.54 8.10 -11.34
CA GLU A 203 1.70 7.43 -10.05
C GLU A 203 0.34 7.17 -9.42
N THR A 204 0.21 6.04 -8.72
CA THR A 204 -1.00 5.71 -7.96
C THR A 204 -0.77 6.05 -6.50
N GLU A 205 -1.52 7.01 -5.98
CA GLU A 205 -1.59 7.30 -4.55
C GLU A 205 -2.68 6.46 -3.92
N SER A 206 -2.38 5.85 -2.77
CA SER A 206 -3.33 5.01 -2.04
C SER A 206 -3.48 5.42 -0.58
N ILE A 207 -4.69 5.27 -0.06
CA ILE A 207 -5.05 5.52 1.33
C ILE A 207 -5.76 4.27 1.86
N GLU A 208 -5.19 3.67 2.90
CA GLU A 208 -5.81 2.57 3.64
C GLU A 208 -6.78 3.11 4.69
N ILE A 209 -7.95 2.50 4.78
CA ILE A 209 -9.05 2.90 5.65
C ILE A 209 -9.50 1.70 6.49
N GLU A 210 -9.42 1.84 7.81
CA GLU A 210 -9.88 0.84 8.77
C GLU A 210 -11.21 1.23 9.42
N GLN A 211 -11.89 0.26 10.04
CA GLN A 211 -13.13 0.50 10.79
C GLN A 211 -12.94 1.58 11.85
N HIS A 212 -13.80 2.61 11.82
CA HIS A 212 -13.79 3.74 12.78
C HIS A 212 -12.49 4.55 12.81
N SER A 213 -11.64 4.40 11.79
CA SER A 213 -10.43 5.22 11.63
C SER A 213 -10.77 6.65 11.21
N ARG A 214 -9.88 7.58 11.55
CA ARG A 214 -9.89 8.94 11.00
C ARG A 214 -8.95 9.00 9.81
N VAL A 215 -9.46 9.48 8.69
CA VAL A 215 -8.73 9.58 7.43
C VAL A 215 -8.86 10.99 6.88
N THR A 216 -7.75 11.56 6.41
CA THR A 216 -7.76 12.84 5.71
C THR A 216 -7.69 12.58 4.21
N ILE A 217 -8.69 13.06 3.48
CA ILE A 217 -8.76 12.97 2.03
C ILE A 217 -8.84 14.41 1.53
N GLY A 218 -7.87 14.83 0.71
CA GLY A 218 -7.70 16.24 0.35
C GLY A 218 -7.42 17.08 1.60
N GLU A 219 -8.26 18.07 1.86
CA GLU A 219 -8.20 18.95 3.04
C GLU A 219 -9.22 18.56 4.13
N THR A 220 -10.06 17.55 3.85
CA THR A 220 -11.19 17.16 4.70
C THR A 220 -10.89 15.90 5.51
N GLU A 221 -11.17 15.93 6.82
CA GLU A 221 -11.08 14.76 7.71
C GLU A 221 -12.43 14.03 7.77
N PHE A 222 -12.40 12.70 7.65
CA PHE A 222 -13.56 11.83 7.76
C PHE A 222 -13.32 10.76 8.83
N VAL A 223 -14.40 10.27 9.43
CA VAL A 223 -14.44 9.00 10.14
C VAL A 223 -15.04 7.92 9.24
N ALA A 224 -14.40 6.76 9.21
CA ALA A 224 -14.82 5.63 8.41
C ALA A 224 -15.72 4.65 9.17
N HIS A 225 -16.71 4.09 8.50
CA HIS A 225 -17.52 3.01 9.03
C HIS A 225 -17.90 2.03 7.92
N PHE A 226 -17.58 0.76 8.12
CA PHE A 226 -18.06 -0.33 7.32
C PHE A 226 -19.43 -0.77 7.85
N ALA A 227 -20.48 -0.52 7.06
CA ALA A 227 -21.82 -1.00 7.37
C ALA A 227 -21.92 -2.53 7.16
N ASP A 228 -21.13 -3.04 6.21
CA ASP A 228 -20.91 -4.46 5.92
C ASP A 228 -19.56 -4.67 5.21
N ALA A 229 -19.21 -5.91 4.86
CA ALA A 229 -17.95 -6.27 4.19
C ALA A 229 -17.79 -5.73 2.75
N SER A 230 -18.75 -4.96 2.25
CA SER A 230 -18.78 -4.40 0.89
C SER A 230 -19.19 -2.92 0.82
N THR A 231 -19.50 -2.31 1.97
CA THR A 231 -20.04 -0.94 2.03
C THR A 231 -19.21 -0.10 3.01
N LEU A 232 -18.47 0.86 2.47
CA LEU A 232 -17.77 1.89 3.23
C LEU A 232 -18.63 3.15 3.31
N GLN A 233 -18.81 3.66 4.52
CA GLN A 233 -19.40 4.95 4.81
C GLN A 233 -18.32 5.89 5.33
N LEU A 234 -18.27 7.12 4.81
CA LEU A 234 -17.39 8.18 5.28
C LEU A 234 -18.25 9.35 5.77
N SER A 235 -17.94 9.86 6.96
CA SER A 235 -18.63 11.01 7.54
C SER A 235 -17.65 12.04 8.07
N SER A 236 -17.88 13.30 7.73
CA SER A 236 -17.17 14.48 8.25
C SER A 236 -17.72 14.95 9.59
N ASP A 237 -18.85 14.38 10.06
CA ASP A 237 -19.45 14.68 11.36
C ASP A 237 -18.72 13.94 12.51
N ILE A 238 -17.51 14.41 12.81
CA ILE A 238 -16.68 13.85 13.89
C ILE A 238 -17.34 14.03 15.26
N GLU A 239 -18.01 15.17 15.48
CA GLU A 239 -18.72 15.43 16.75
C GLU A 239 -19.88 14.44 16.95
N GLY A 240 -20.64 14.13 15.90
CA GLY A 240 -21.69 13.12 15.92
C GLY A 240 -21.17 11.72 16.24
N TYR A 241 -20.04 11.32 15.64
CA TYR A 241 -19.37 10.06 15.97
C TYR A 241 -18.93 10.01 17.44
N GLU A 242 -18.23 11.05 17.93
CA GLU A 242 -17.76 11.10 19.33
C GLU A 242 -18.93 11.06 20.33
N ALA A 243 -20.06 11.68 20.00
CA ALA A 243 -21.28 11.61 20.81
C ALA A 243 -21.87 10.20 20.87
N GLN A 244 -21.79 9.41 19.80
CA GLN A 244 -22.21 8.00 19.79
C GLN A 244 -21.26 7.13 20.62
N VAL A 245 -19.95 7.32 20.48
CA VAL A 245 -18.94 6.64 21.32
C VAL A 245 -19.19 6.90 22.81
N ALA A 246 -19.43 8.17 23.18
CA ALA A 246 -19.72 8.53 24.56
C ALA A 246 -21.03 7.90 25.09
N GLN A 247 -22.04 7.74 24.24
CA GLN A 247 -23.30 7.05 24.60
C GLN A 247 -23.07 5.55 24.84
N ILE A 248 -22.24 4.90 24.01
CA ILE A 248 -21.86 3.49 24.18
C ILE A 248 -21.11 3.30 25.50
N ASP A 249 -20.13 4.14 25.79
CA ASP A 249 -19.38 4.08 27.05
C ASP A 249 -20.28 4.29 28.26
N GLN A 250 -21.21 5.24 28.19
CA GLN A 250 -22.19 5.48 29.24
C GLN A 250 -23.10 4.27 29.45
N PHE A 251 -23.57 3.64 28.36
CA PHE A 251 -24.39 2.44 28.40
C PHE A 251 -23.64 1.26 29.05
N GLN A 252 -22.39 1.02 28.65
CA GLN A 252 -21.53 -0.01 29.23
C GLN A 252 -21.25 0.25 30.72
N GLN A 253 -21.03 1.51 31.10
CA GLN A 253 -20.86 1.89 32.51
C GLN A 253 -22.12 1.60 33.33
N TYR A 254 -23.31 1.94 32.82
CA TYR A 254 -24.57 1.64 33.50
C TYR A 254 -24.85 0.14 33.58
N SER A 255 -24.61 -0.61 32.51
CA SER A 255 -24.80 -2.06 32.47
C SER A 255 -23.85 -2.78 33.44
N SER A 256 -22.58 -2.37 33.49
CA SER A 256 -21.61 -2.94 34.44
C SER A 256 -21.95 -2.58 35.89
N GLY A 257 -22.41 -1.35 36.14
CA GLY A 257 -22.89 -0.91 37.46
C GLY A 257 -24.11 -1.71 37.93
N LEU A 258 -25.09 -1.88 37.06
CA LEU A 258 -26.31 -2.64 37.35
C LEU A 258 -26.00 -4.13 37.61
N THR A 259 -25.09 -4.72 36.83
CA THR A 259 -24.62 -6.10 37.02
C THR A 259 -23.97 -6.27 38.40
N ARG A 260 -23.14 -5.31 38.84
CA ARG A 260 -22.55 -5.33 40.19
C ARG A 260 -23.62 -5.26 41.28
N VAL A 261 -24.64 -4.42 41.10
CA VAL A 261 -25.76 -4.32 42.05
C VAL A 261 -26.54 -5.64 42.11
N LEU A 262 -26.79 -6.28 40.97
CA LEU A 262 -27.47 -7.58 40.90
C LEU A 262 -26.69 -8.66 41.65
N VAL A 263 -25.37 -8.76 41.42
CA VAL A 263 -24.49 -9.70 42.11
C VAL A 263 -24.47 -9.44 43.62
N LEU A 264 -24.32 -8.18 44.04
CA LEU A 264 -24.33 -7.81 45.46
C LEU A 264 -25.67 -8.09 46.13
N ALA A 265 -26.79 -7.82 45.47
CA ALA A 265 -28.13 -8.12 45.99
C ALA A 265 -28.33 -9.64 46.14
N PHE A 266 -27.88 -10.42 45.16
CA PHE A 266 -27.92 -11.89 45.21
C PHE A 266 -27.05 -12.46 46.34
N LEU A 267 -25.80 -12.03 46.45
CA LEU A 267 -24.88 -12.44 47.52
C LEU A 267 -25.40 -12.04 48.91
N SER A 268 -25.95 -10.83 49.03
CA SER A 268 -26.54 -10.34 50.29
C SER A 268 -27.76 -11.17 50.69
N SER A 269 -28.60 -11.55 49.72
CA SER A 269 -29.74 -12.45 49.94
C SER A 269 -29.28 -13.82 50.44
N LEU A 270 -28.26 -14.41 49.82
CA LEU A 270 -27.67 -15.69 50.26
C LEU A 270 -27.06 -15.60 51.66
N LEU A 271 -26.36 -14.52 51.99
CA LEU A 271 -25.76 -14.32 53.31
C LEU A 271 -26.85 -14.19 54.39
N LEU A 272 -27.92 -13.44 54.11
CA LEU A 272 -29.05 -13.31 55.03
C LEU A 272 -29.78 -14.66 55.24
N LEU A 273 -29.95 -15.46 54.18
CA LEU A 273 -30.49 -16.81 54.29
C LEU A 273 -29.57 -17.74 55.10
N GLY A 274 -28.25 -17.66 54.89
CA GLY A 274 -27.26 -18.40 55.66
C GLY A 274 -27.26 -18.03 57.14
N ALA A 275 -27.33 -16.73 57.46
CA ALA A 275 -27.42 -16.23 58.83
C ALA A 275 -28.71 -16.66 59.55
N ALA A 276 -29.80 -16.85 58.80
CA ALA A 276 -31.06 -17.38 59.34
C ALA A 276 -30.95 -18.83 59.84
N PHE A 277 -30.03 -19.60 59.25
CA PHE A 277 -29.81 -21.02 59.54
C PHE A 277 -28.58 -21.28 60.43
N ILE A 278 -27.90 -20.23 60.93
CA ILE A 278 -26.87 -20.39 61.98
C ILE A 278 -27.58 -20.80 63.27
N PRO A 279 -27.30 -21.99 63.85
CA PRO A 279 -27.93 -22.42 65.09
C PRO A 279 -27.55 -21.48 66.23
N SER A 280 -28.53 -20.96 66.97
CA SER A 280 -28.27 -20.15 68.16
C SER A 280 -27.52 -21.00 69.18
N ARG A 281 -26.26 -20.65 69.45
CA ARG A 281 -25.52 -21.24 70.57
C ARG A 281 -25.96 -20.51 71.82
N TYR A 282 -27.05 -21.00 72.42
CA TYR A 282 -27.23 -20.94 73.87
C TYR A 282 -26.67 -22.21 74.48
#